data_AF-A0A1B6BXH2-F1
#
_entry.id   AF-A0A1B6BXH2-F1
#
_cell.length_a   1.000
_cell.length_b   1.000
_cell.length_c   1.000
_cell.angle_alpha   90.00
_cell.angle_beta   90.00
_cell.angle_gamma   90.00
#
_symmetry.space_group_name_H-M   'P 1'
#
loop_
_entity.id
_entity.type
_entity.pdbx_description
1 polymer ?
#
loop_
_entity_poly.entity_id
_entity_poly.type
_entity_poly.pdbx_seq_one_letter_code
_entity_poly.pdbx_strand_id
1 'polypeptide(L)'
;MAGFTESALSKKLNDLNASQQSIQTLSLWLIHHRKHYAPIVKMWSSEIAKGDEGRQLTLMYLANDVIQNSRKKGPEFNKEFAGVLREAFHVIGGPKLSDKTRKCISRLLQVWEERNVYDKKLVEGFTKAFVVTIEHIPSLVKGS
;
A
#
# COMPACT_ATOMS: atom_id res chain seq x y z
N MET A 1 -19.28 10.96 17.51
CA MET A 1 -18.23 10.47 16.60
C MET A 1 -17.24 9.67 17.44
N ALA A 2 -16.91 8.43 17.05
CA ALA A 2 -15.86 7.69 17.75
C ALA A 2 -14.52 8.40 17.54
N GLY A 3 -13.79 8.66 18.63
CA GLY A 3 -12.45 9.27 18.57
C GLY A 3 -11.44 8.33 17.90
N PHE A 4 -10.32 8.90 17.43
CA PHE A 4 -9.21 8.10 16.96
C PHE A 4 -8.50 7.43 18.15
N THR A 5 -8.31 6.12 18.08
CA THR A 5 -7.39 5.36 18.94
C THR A 5 -6.68 4.32 18.10
N GLU A 6 -5.46 3.93 18.48
CA GLU A 6 -4.73 2.86 17.79
C GLU A 6 -5.46 1.51 17.86
N SER A 7 -6.16 1.24 18.96
CA SER A 7 -7.01 0.04 19.08
C SER A 7 -8.18 0.05 18.08
N ALA A 8 -8.84 1.20 17.90
CA ALA A 8 -9.90 1.33 16.89
C ALA A 8 -9.36 1.18 15.47
N LEU A 9 -8.17 1.72 15.19
CA LEU A 9 -7.49 1.54 13.91
C LEU A 9 -7.16 0.06 13.67
N SER A 10 -6.55 -0.61 14.65
CA SER A 10 -6.19 -2.02 14.59
C SER A 10 -7.41 -2.90 14.30
N LYS A 11 -8.51 -2.69 15.03
CA LYS A 11 -9.77 -3.40 14.77
C LYS A 11 -10.30 -3.15 13.36
N LYS A 12 -10.32 -1.90 12.92
CA LYS A 12 -10.80 -1.55 11.56
C LYS A 12 -9.92 -2.13 10.45
N LEU A 13 -8.61 -2.19 10.66
CA LEU A 13 -7.71 -2.88 9.74
C LEU A 13 -7.99 -4.38 9.77
N ASN A 14 -8.20 -5.02 10.92
CA ASN A 14 -8.55 -6.45 10.98
C ASN A 14 -9.86 -6.76 10.26
N ASP A 15 -10.86 -5.88 10.37
CA ASP A 15 -12.17 -6.04 9.71
C ASP A 15 -12.14 -5.68 8.20
N LEU A 16 -11.03 -5.13 7.70
CA LEU A 16 -10.87 -4.74 6.30
C LEU A 16 -10.87 -5.96 5.38
N ASN A 17 -11.67 -5.91 4.32
CA ASN A 17 -11.71 -6.93 3.27
C ASN A 17 -11.63 -6.29 1.87
N ALA A 18 -11.51 -7.13 0.84
CA ALA A 18 -11.29 -6.70 -0.55
C ALA A 18 -12.49 -6.03 -1.23
N SER A 19 -13.64 -5.91 -0.56
CA SER A 19 -14.80 -5.22 -1.15
C SER A 19 -14.57 -3.71 -1.22
N GLN A 20 -15.05 -3.11 -2.31
CA GLN A 20 -14.97 -1.65 -2.52
C GLN A 20 -15.58 -0.88 -1.34
N GLN A 21 -16.72 -1.35 -0.82
CA GLN A 21 -17.42 -0.72 0.30
C GLN A 21 -16.56 -0.73 1.58
N SER A 22 -15.89 -1.85 1.90
CA SER A 22 -15.03 -1.96 3.08
C SER A 22 -13.85 -0.99 2.99
N ILE A 23 -13.18 -0.96 1.83
CA ILE A 23 -12.04 -0.09 1.55
C ILE A 23 -12.44 1.39 1.63
N GLN A 24 -13.53 1.80 0.95
CA GLN A 24 -13.98 3.19 0.95
C GLN A 24 -14.43 3.66 2.33
N THR A 25 -15.16 2.80 3.07
CA THR A 25 -15.62 3.13 4.42
C THR A 25 -14.44 3.38 5.36
N LEU A 26 -13.41 2.53 5.30
CA LEU A 26 -12.21 2.73 6.11
C LEU A 26 -11.41 3.95 5.63
N SER A 27 -11.22 4.11 4.33
CA SER A 27 -10.52 5.27 3.74
C SER A 27 -11.12 6.60 4.21
N LEU A 28 -12.44 6.74 4.14
CA LEU A 28 -13.14 7.94 4.62
C LEU A 28 -12.91 8.20 6.12
N TRP A 29 -12.92 7.14 6.93
CA TRP A 29 -12.62 7.25 8.35
C TRP A 29 -11.17 7.69 8.60
N LEU A 30 -10.19 7.16 7.88
CA LEU A 30 -8.78 7.56 7.96
C LEU A 30 -8.58 9.02 7.54
N ILE A 31 -9.22 9.45 6.44
CA ILE A 31 -9.16 10.84 5.95
C ILE A 31 -9.81 11.80 6.94
N HIS A 32 -10.90 11.40 7.59
CA HIS A 32 -11.52 12.18 8.66
C HIS A 32 -10.55 12.38 9.85
N HIS A 33 -9.79 11.35 10.20
CA HIS A 33 -8.78 11.39 11.27
C HIS A 33 -7.36 11.75 10.78
N ARG A 34 -7.22 12.48 9.66
CA ARG A 34 -5.91 12.78 9.05
C ARG A 34 -4.88 13.44 9.96
N LYS A 35 -5.29 14.09 11.06
CA LYS A 35 -4.34 14.60 12.09
C LYS A 35 -3.45 13.50 12.67
N HIS A 36 -3.85 12.24 12.54
CA HIS A 36 -3.13 11.05 12.99
C HIS A 36 -2.48 10.29 11.81
N TYR A 37 -2.11 10.98 10.72
CA TYR A 37 -1.54 10.35 9.53
C TYR A 37 -0.34 9.44 9.84
N ALA A 38 0.60 9.88 10.67
CA ALA A 38 1.81 9.14 11.01
C ALA A 38 1.52 7.78 11.71
N PRO A 39 0.78 7.71 12.83
CA PRO A 39 0.44 6.42 13.43
C PRO A 39 -0.43 5.55 12.52
N ILE A 40 -1.28 6.13 11.68
CA ILE A 40 -2.07 5.40 10.68
C ILE A 40 -1.15 4.67 9.69
N VAL A 41 -0.23 5.41 9.07
CA VAL A 41 0.69 4.86 8.05
C VAL A 41 1.66 3.86 8.68
N LYS A 42 2.14 4.12 9.91
CA LYS A 42 2.98 3.18 10.67
C LYS A 42 2.28 1.84 10.90
N MET A 43 1.02 1.86 11.35
CA MET A 43 0.27 0.62 11.58
C MET A 43 0.00 -0.11 10.25
N TRP A 44 -0.41 0.62 9.21
CA TRP A 44 -0.58 0.05 7.87
C TRP A 44 0.70 -0.64 7.38
N SER A 45 1.87 -0.02 7.57
CA SER A 45 3.15 -0.59 7.15
C SER A 45 3.49 -1.87 7.92
N SER A 46 3.20 -1.91 9.23
CA SER A 46 3.34 -3.13 10.04
C SER A 46 2.41 -4.25 9.56
N GLU A 47 1.20 -3.92 9.13
CA GLU A 47 0.23 -4.89 8.60
C GLU A 47 0.65 -5.44 7.23
N ILE A 48 1.23 -4.61 6.35
CA ILE A 48 1.83 -5.07 5.08
C ILE A 48 2.92 -6.11 5.33
N ALA A 49 3.82 -5.84 6.28
CA ALA A 49 4.95 -6.72 6.58
C ALA A 49 4.53 -8.10 7.12
N LYS A 50 3.35 -8.20 7.75
CA LYS A 50 2.82 -9.44 8.37
C LYS A 50 1.78 -10.15 7.51
N GLY A 51 1.15 -9.44 6.58
CA GLY A 51 0.04 -9.94 5.78
C GLY A 51 0.48 -10.95 4.72
N ASP A 52 -0.43 -11.85 4.35
CA ASP A 52 -0.29 -12.67 3.14
C ASP A 52 -0.58 -11.85 1.86
N GLU A 53 -0.42 -12.47 0.69
CA GLU A 53 -0.63 -11.80 -0.60
C GLU A 53 -1.99 -11.10 -0.72
N GLY A 54 -3.08 -11.76 -0.28
CA GLY A 54 -4.43 -11.22 -0.36
C GLY A 54 -4.64 -10.02 0.58
N ARG A 55 -4.09 -10.13 1.79
CA ARG A 55 -4.09 -9.06 2.78
C ARG A 55 -3.27 -7.85 2.31
N GLN A 56 -2.06 -8.09 1.81
CA GLN A 56 -1.19 -7.05 1.26
C GLN A 56 -1.86 -6.30 0.11
N LEU A 57 -2.47 -7.02 -0.84
CA LEU A 57 -3.19 -6.39 -1.95
C LEU A 57 -4.36 -5.51 -1.46
N THR A 58 -5.14 -6.01 -0.50
CA THR A 58 -6.26 -5.25 0.09
C THR A 58 -5.76 -3.97 0.78
N LEU A 59 -4.66 -4.05 1.53
CA LEU A 59 -4.03 -2.91 2.18
C LEU A 59 -3.45 -1.91 1.17
N MET A 60 -2.91 -2.36 0.04
CA MET A 60 -2.45 -1.48 -1.05
C MET A 60 -3.62 -0.73 -1.70
N TYR A 61 -4.78 -1.37 -1.86
CA TYR A 61 -5.98 -0.67 -2.33
C TYR A 61 -6.49 0.38 -1.34
N LEU A 62 -6.42 0.10 -0.03
CA LEU A 62 -6.71 1.10 0.98
C LEU A 62 -5.75 2.30 0.89
N ALA A 63 -4.43 2.05 0.82
CA ALA A 63 -3.44 3.12 0.69
C ALA A 63 -3.70 3.95 -0.57
N ASN A 64 -3.99 3.31 -1.71
CA ASN A 64 -4.34 3.98 -2.95
C ASN A 64 -5.56 4.90 -2.80
N ASP A 65 -6.64 4.42 -2.20
CA ASP A 65 -7.86 5.21 -2.01
C ASP A 65 -7.60 6.41 -1.07
N VAL A 66 -6.90 6.19 0.05
CA VAL A 66 -6.52 7.25 1.00
C VAL A 66 -5.63 8.30 0.34
N ILE A 67 -4.56 7.88 -0.35
CA ILE A 67 -3.61 8.80 -1.00
C ILE A 67 -4.33 9.65 -2.05
N GLN A 68 -5.16 9.07 -2.91
CA GLN A 68 -5.85 9.82 -3.97
C GLN A 68 -6.94 10.76 -3.41
N ASN A 69 -7.72 10.30 -2.44
CA ASN A 69 -8.86 11.07 -1.91
C ASN A 69 -8.46 12.11 -0.85
N SER A 70 -7.32 11.96 -0.19
CA SER A 70 -6.82 12.94 0.79
C SER A 70 -6.19 14.19 0.16
N ARG A 71 -5.80 14.17 -1.11
CA ARG A 71 -5.06 15.28 -1.79
C ARG A 71 -5.74 16.65 -1.65
N LYS A 72 -7.07 16.69 -1.68
CA LYS A 72 -7.86 17.94 -1.54
C LYS A 72 -7.92 18.46 -0.10
N LYS A 73 -7.56 17.63 0.89
CA LYS A 73 -7.60 17.95 2.33
C LYS A 73 -6.23 18.32 2.90
N GLY A 74 -5.15 17.85 2.27
CA GLY A 74 -3.77 18.18 2.62
C GLY A 74 -2.77 17.14 2.11
N PRO A 75 -1.46 17.43 2.18
CA PRO A 75 -0.40 16.58 1.65
C PRO A 75 0.10 15.51 2.66
N GLU A 76 -0.41 15.49 3.88
CA GLU A 76 0.17 14.75 5.01
C GLU A 76 0.24 13.24 4.73
N PHE A 77 -0.87 12.64 4.28
CA PHE A 77 -0.88 11.23 3.91
C PHE A 77 0.04 10.92 2.73
N ASN A 78 0.01 11.75 1.68
CA ASN A 78 0.85 11.54 0.50
C ASN A 78 2.34 11.54 0.88
N LYS A 79 2.78 12.51 1.69
CA LYS A 79 4.17 12.58 2.18
C LYS A 79 4.53 11.39 3.08
N GLU A 80 3.66 11.03 4.01
CA GLU A 80 3.93 9.95 4.96
C GLU A 80 3.99 8.58 4.26
N PHE A 81 3.06 8.30 3.36
CA PHE A 81 3.08 7.07 2.57
C PHE A 81 4.33 6.97 1.68
N ALA A 82 4.78 8.08 1.08
CA ALA A 82 6.00 8.07 0.27
C ALA A 82 7.23 7.54 1.02
N GLY A 83 7.30 7.75 2.34
CA GLY A 83 8.38 7.27 3.20
C GLY A 83 8.40 5.76 3.43
N VAL A 84 7.24 5.08 3.31
CA VAL A 84 7.11 3.63 3.59
C VAL A 84 6.81 2.78 2.36
N LEU A 85 6.32 3.39 1.27
CA LEU A 85 5.84 2.67 0.09
C LEU A 85 6.93 1.86 -0.60
N ARG A 86 8.18 2.35 -0.62
CA ARG A 86 9.29 1.62 -1.24
C ARG A 86 9.48 0.23 -0.62
N GLU A 87 9.47 0.16 0.71
CA GLU A 87 9.57 -1.11 1.43
C GLU A 87 8.32 -1.97 1.24
N ALA A 88 7.13 -1.35 1.27
CA ALA A 88 5.88 -2.08 1.02
C ALA A 88 5.85 -2.73 -0.37
N PHE A 89 6.34 -2.04 -1.40
CA PHE A 89 6.47 -2.59 -2.76
C PHE A 89 7.53 -3.70 -2.83
N HIS A 90 8.61 -3.60 -2.07
CA HIS A 90 9.60 -4.67 -1.97
C HIS A 90 9.00 -5.94 -1.37
N VAL A 91 8.27 -5.81 -0.24
CA VAL A 91 7.62 -6.92 0.46
C VAL A 91 6.58 -7.63 -0.41
N ILE A 92 5.68 -6.89 -1.04
CA ILE A 92 4.63 -7.48 -1.91
C ILE A 92 5.21 -8.05 -3.21
N GLY A 93 6.37 -7.55 -3.67
CA GLY A 93 7.06 -8.05 -4.86
C GLY A 93 7.73 -9.43 -4.70
N GLY A 94 7.55 -10.09 -3.55
CA GLY A 94 8.20 -11.36 -3.21
C GLY A 94 8.13 -12.45 -4.28
N PRO A 95 9.04 -13.44 -4.25
CA PRO A 95 9.21 -14.44 -5.32
C PRO A 95 8.00 -15.36 -5.54
N LYS A 96 7.04 -15.38 -4.60
CA LYS A 96 5.81 -16.19 -4.68
C LYS A 96 4.58 -15.41 -5.15
N LEU A 97 4.76 -14.16 -5.58
CA LEU A 97 3.64 -13.30 -6.01
C LEU A 97 2.92 -13.85 -7.24
N SER A 98 1.61 -14.05 -7.14
CA SER A 98 0.79 -14.48 -8.28
C SER A 98 0.78 -13.44 -9.41
N ASP A 99 0.62 -13.92 -10.66
CA ASP A 99 0.49 -13.04 -11.82
C ASP A 99 -0.72 -12.11 -11.75
N LYS A 100 -1.78 -12.53 -11.05
CA LYS A 100 -2.97 -11.71 -10.84
C LYS A 100 -2.63 -10.49 -10.00
N THR A 101 -2.03 -10.70 -8.83
CA THR A 101 -1.65 -9.61 -7.93
C THR A 101 -0.58 -8.74 -8.55
N ARG A 102 0.37 -9.34 -9.27
CA ARG A 102 1.37 -8.62 -10.06
C ARG A 102 0.73 -7.60 -11.00
N LYS A 103 -0.24 -8.02 -11.83
CA LYS A 103 -0.96 -7.14 -12.75
C LYS A 103 -1.73 -6.03 -12.02
N CYS A 104 -2.36 -6.36 -10.89
CA CYS A 104 -3.08 -5.38 -10.07
C CYS A 104 -2.14 -4.28 -9.54
N ILE A 105 -0.99 -4.65 -8.97
CA ILE A 105 -0.02 -3.70 -8.43
C ILE A 105 0.66 -2.88 -9.54
N SER A 106 1.02 -3.50 -10.67
CA SER A 106 1.53 -2.77 -11.83
C SER A 106 0.54 -1.74 -12.35
N ARG A 107 -0.76 -2.09 -12.43
CA ARG A 107 -1.79 -1.13 -12.85
C ARG A 107 -1.96 0.01 -11.86
N LEU A 108 -1.86 -0.26 -10.56
CA LEU A 108 -1.90 0.76 -9.51
C LEU A 108 -0.78 1.79 -9.70
N LEU A 109 0.46 1.35 -9.92
CA LEU A 109 1.60 2.23 -10.18
C LEU A 109 1.43 3.04 -11.47
N GLN A 110 0.95 2.40 -12.54
CA GLN A 110 0.66 3.09 -13.81
C GLN A 110 -0.38 4.20 -13.61
N VAL A 111 -1.45 3.95 -12.84
CA VAL A 111 -2.47 4.96 -12.52
C VAL A 111 -1.87 6.11 -11.71
N TRP A 112 -0.91 5.84 -10.83
CA TRP A 112 -0.22 6.90 -10.08
C TRP A 112 0.61 7.81 -10.96
N GLU A 113 1.26 7.27 -11.99
CA GLU A 113 1.95 8.06 -13.01
C GLU A 113 0.95 8.86 -13.86
N GLU A 114 -0.07 8.18 -14.43
CA GLU A 114 -1.11 8.80 -15.29
C GLU A 114 -1.83 9.98 -14.59
N ARG A 115 -2.08 9.86 -13.28
CA ARG A 115 -2.82 10.86 -12.49
C ARG A 115 -1.94 11.82 -11.70
N ASN A 116 -0.61 11.77 -11.90
CA ASN A 116 0.37 12.54 -11.15
C ASN A 116 0.09 12.49 -9.62
N VAL A 117 -0.08 11.26 -9.09
CA VAL A 117 -0.28 11.03 -7.64
C VAL A 117 1.02 11.29 -6.88
N TYR A 118 2.13 10.86 -7.48
CA TYR A 118 3.50 11.19 -7.11
C TYR A 118 4.24 11.67 -8.36
N ASP A 119 5.40 12.29 -8.19
CA ASP A 119 6.26 12.63 -9.33
C ASP A 119 6.80 11.37 -10.00
N LYS A 120 7.14 11.51 -11.28
CA LYS A 120 7.59 10.38 -12.12
C LYS A 120 8.79 9.64 -11.55
N LYS A 121 9.79 10.34 -11.00
CA LYS A 121 11.01 9.71 -10.47
C LYS A 121 10.68 8.85 -9.25
N LEU A 122 9.76 9.32 -8.41
CA LEU A 122 9.31 8.57 -7.25
C LEU A 122 8.51 7.32 -7.64
N VAL A 123 7.60 7.44 -8.62
CA VAL A 123 6.87 6.27 -9.16
C VAL A 123 7.83 5.25 -9.79
N GLU A 124 8.82 5.69 -10.57
CA GLU A 124 9.87 4.81 -11.11
C GLU A 124 10.65 4.09 -9.99
N GLY A 125 10.94 4.78 -8.89
CA GLY A 125 11.57 4.19 -7.71
C GLY A 125 10.73 3.08 -7.08
N PHE A 126 9.42 3.29 -6.97
CA PHE A 126 8.48 2.27 -6.49
C PHE A 126 8.38 1.08 -7.45
N THR A 127 8.30 1.33 -8.76
CA THR A 127 8.29 0.27 -9.78
C THR A 127 9.55 -0.58 -9.71
N LYS A 128 10.74 0.04 -9.55
CA LYS A 128 11.99 -0.71 -9.37
C LYS A 128 11.97 -1.56 -8.11
N ALA A 129 11.51 -1.03 -6.98
CA ALA A 129 11.40 -1.78 -5.74
C ALA A 129 10.47 -3.00 -5.87
N PHE A 130 9.38 -2.85 -6.64
CA PHE A 130 8.45 -3.94 -6.92
C PHE A 130 9.04 -5.01 -7.85
N VAL A 131 9.74 -4.60 -8.93
CA VAL A 131 10.25 -5.52 -9.96
C VAL A 131 11.54 -6.24 -9.54
N VAL A 132 12.46 -5.58 -8.83
CA VAL A 132 13.74 -6.19 -8.42
C VAL A 132 13.55 -7.45 -7.58
N THR A 133 12.48 -7.50 -6.79
CA THR A 133 12.16 -8.67 -5.95
C THR A 133 11.69 -9.89 -6.77
N ILE A 134 11.22 -9.68 -8.00
CA ILE A 134 10.77 -10.75 -8.90
C ILE A 134 11.95 -11.43 -9.59
N GLU A 135 13.02 -10.69 -9.90
CA GLU A 135 14.14 -11.17 -10.72
C GLU A 135 15.26 -11.85 -9.93
N HIS A 136 15.25 -11.78 -8.59
CA HIS A 136 16.22 -12.47 -7.73
C HIS A 136 15.68 -13.80 -7.18
N ILE A 137 15.59 -14.80 -8.05
CA ILE A 137 15.85 -16.19 -7.66
C ILE A 137 17.25 -16.49 -8.18
N PRO A 138 18.30 -16.62 -7.34
CA PRO A 138 19.51 -17.28 -7.78
C PRO A 138 19.08 -18.69 -8.17
N SER A 139 19.18 -18.99 -9.45
CA SER A 139 19.23 -20.35 -9.96
C SER A 139 20.34 -21.07 -9.19
N LEU A 140 19.99 -21.73 -8.09
CA LEU A 140 20.81 -22.77 -7.50
C LEU A 140 20.80 -23.93 -8.50
N VAL A 141 21.70 -23.77 -9.47
CA VAL A 141 22.57 -24.78 -10.07
C VAL A 141 21.99 -26.19 -10.03
N LYS A 142 21.28 -26.53 -11.09
CA LYS A 142 21.33 -27.88 -11.65
C LYS A 142 22.70 -28.04 -12.35
N GLY A 143 23.40 -29.12 -12.04
CA GLY A 143 24.64 -29.58 -12.71
C GLY A 143 25.90 -29.11 -11.99
N SER A 144 26.75 -29.98 -11.44
CA SER A 144 27.17 -31.31 -11.90
C SER A 144 27.28 -32.33 -10.78
#